data_AF-C7GKX4-F1
#
_entry.id   AF-C7GKX4-F1
#
_cell.length_a   1.000
_cell.length_b   1.000
_cell.length_c   1.000
_cell.angle_alpha   90.00
_cell.angle_beta   90.00
_cell.angle_gamma   90.00
#
_symmetry.space_group_name_H-M   'P 1'
#
loop_
_entity.id
_entity.type
_entity.pdbx_description
1 polymer ?
#
loop_
_entity_poly.entity_id
_entity_poly.type
_entity_poly.pdbx_seq_one_letter_code
_entity_poly.pdbx_strand_id
1 'polypeptide(L)'
;MSELNALLKDINGSLTATSESLERLSGIYSNSATDEIPESNQLHEHLFYDAKKPAEKVSLLSLKNGSMLGYINSLLMLIGNRLDDECKDPSAMDARERSIQHRVVLERGVKPLEKKLAYQLDKLTRAYVKMEKEYKDAEKRALEKSTLVNHSGNDDSEDDESSEDEIAYRPNTSGIINTNKKSSAYRVEETAKQENGEENDDNETGVYKPPKITAVLPPQQTHFEDRFDAREHKDRSNKSRMQAMEEYIRESSDQPDWSASIGADIVNHGRGGIKSSRDTEKERRVTSFEEDNFTRLNITNKAEKRKQKQRERNARMNVIGGEDFGIFSSKRKLEDSTSRRGAKKTRSAWDRAQRRL
;
A
#
# COMPACT_ATOMS: atom_id res chain seq x y z
N MET A 1 -34.52 -62.80 52.97
CA MET A 1 -33.42 -63.72 52.58
C MET A 1 -33.12 -63.64 51.08
N SER A 2 -34.11 -63.65 50.18
CA SER A 2 -33.90 -63.53 48.73
C SER A 2 -33.32 -62.18 48.29
N GLU A 3 -33.80 -61.08 48.84
CA GLU A 3 -33.35 -59.73 48.48
C GLU A 3 -31.91 -59.45 48.90
N LEU A 4 -31.51 -59.92 50.10
CA LEU A 4 -30.12 -59.84 50.57
C LEU A 4 -29.18 -60.62 49.64
N ASN A 5 -29.60 -61.81 49.18
CA ASN A 5 -28.81 -62.61 48.26
C ASN A 5 -28.72 -61.99 46.86
N ALA A 6 -29.74 -61.27 46.40
CA ALA A 6 -29.68 -60.50 45.16
C ALA A 6 -28.70 -59.33 45.28
N LEU A 7 -28.79 -58.57 46.38
CA LEU A 7 -27.91 -57.43 46.66
C LEU A 7 -26.44 -57.87 46.79
N LEU A 8 -26.18 -59.01 47.45
CA LEU A 8 -24.82 -59.59 47.53
C LEU A 8 -24.29 -60.05 46.17
N LYS A 9 -25.14 -60.55 45.27
CA LYS A 9 -24.74 -60.88 43.89
C LYS A 9 -24.41 -59.64 43.08
N ASP A 10 -25.18 -58.57 43.22
CA ASP A 10 -24.93 -57.30 42.52
C ASP A 10 -23.65 -56.61 43.03
N ILE A 11 -23.39 -56.68 44.34
CA ILE A 11 -22.13 -56.20 44.93
C ILE A 11 -20.96 -57.01 44.36
N ASN A 12 -21.05 -58.34 44.35
CA ASN A 12 -19.99 -59.18 43.79
C ASN A 12 -19.78 -58.91 42.29
N GLY A 13 -20.86 -58.72 41.52
CA GLY A 13 -20.80 -58.35 40.10
C GLY A 13 -20.11 -57.00 39.89
N SER A 14 -20.43 -56.02 40.72
CA SER A 14 -19.79 -54.70 40.70
C SER A 14 -18.29 -54.81 41.04
N LEU A 15 -17.93 -55.67 42.00
CA LEU A 15 -16.54 -55.90 42.41
C LEU A 15 -15.73 -56.62 41.32
N THR A 16 -16.33 -57.54 40.59
CA THR A 16 -15.68 -58.17 39.42
C THR A 16 -15.47 -57.18 38.29
N ALA A 17 -16.46 -56.31 38.02
CA ALA A 17 -16.35 -55.29 36.98
C ALA A 17 -15.28 -54.23 37.30
N THR A 18 -15.13 -53.86 38.58
CA THR A 18 -14.05 -52.95 39.01
C THR A 18 -12.69 -53.62 38.97
N SER A 19 -12.58 -54.93 39.26
CA SER A 19 -11.33 -55.66 39.10
C SER A 19 -10.89 -55.72 37.62
N GLU A 20 -11.82 -56.04 36.72
CA GLU A 20 -11.53 -56.06 35.27
C GLU A 20 -11.10 -54.68 34.74
N SER A 21 -11.72 -53.59 35.22
CA SER A 21 -11.33 -52.25 34.78
C SER A 21 -9.95 -51.86 35.30
N LEU A 22 -9.58 -52.31 36.51
CA LEU A 22 -8.26 -52.08 37.10
C LEU A 22 -7.18 -52.90 36.39
N GLU A 23 -7.47 -54.14 35.97
CA GLU A 23 -6.59 -54.94 35.12
C GLU A 23 -6.40 -54.33 33.72
N ARG A 24 -7.47 -53.80 33.10
CA ARG A 24 -7.35 -53.06 31.83
C ARG A 24 -6.47 -51.82 31.99
N LEU A 25 -6.64 -51.08 33.09
CA LEU A 25 -5.82 -49.91 33.40
C LEU A 25 -4.35 -50.28 33.64
N SER A 26 -4.08 -51.37 34.37
CA SER A 26 -2.72 -51.85 34.61
C SER A 26 -2.05 -52.34 33.32
N GLY A 27 -2.81 -52.95 32.41
CA GLY A 27 -2.35 -53.28 31.06
C GLY A 27 -1.91 -52.04 30.26
N ILE A 28 -2.69 -50.96 30.30
CA ILE A 28 -2.35 -49.70 29.61
C ILE A 28 -1.05 -49.09 30.19
N TYR A 29 -0.88 -49.10 31.51
CA TYR A 29 0.31 -48.55 32.15
C TYR A 29 1.55 -49.44 32.06
N SER A 30 1.39 -50.76 31.90
CA SER A 30 2.53 -51.67 31.67
C SER A 30 2.99 -51.62 30.22
N ASN A 31 2.09 -51.39 29.26
CA ASN A 31 2.41 -51.27 27.84
C ASN A 31 2.97 -49.89 27.43
N SER A 32 2.78 -48.84 28.24
CA SER A 32 3.31 -47.50 27.93
C SER A 32 4.85 -47.41 28.00
N ALA A 33 5.54 -48.42 28.53
CA ALA A 33 7.00 -48.47 28.56
C ALA A 33 7.63 -49.01 27.25
N THR A 34 6.83 -49.53 26.30
CA THR A 34 7.36 -50.19 25.09
C THR A 34 6.77 -49.74 23.74
N ASP A 35 5.79 -48.83 23.71
CA ASP A 35 5.02 -48.47 22.51
C ASP A 35 5.33 -47.08 21.89
N GLU A 36 6.55 -46.53 22.03
CA GLU A 36 6.89 -45.24 21.41
C GLU A 36 7.04 -45.27 19.86
N ILE A 37 6.87 -46.42 19.19
CA ILE A 37 7.26 -46.59 17.78
C ILE A 37 6.10 -46.93 16.79
N PRO A 38 4.99 -47.61 17.16
CA PRO A 38 3.93 -47.91 16.20
C PRO A 38 2.87 -46.80 16.04
N GLU A 39 2.49 -46.08 17.10
CA GLU A 39 1.43 -45.05 17.02
C GLU A 39 1.88 -43.81 16.24
N SER A 40 3.15 -43.43 16.35
CA SER A 40 3.73 -42.32 15.59
C SER A 40 3.67 -42.56 14.08
N ASN A 41 3.88 -43.80 13.63
CA ASN A 41 3.83 -44.18 12.22
C ASN A 41 2.41 -44.20 11.66
N GLN A 42 1.42 -44.66 12.44
CA GLN A 42 0.01 -44.63 12.02
C GLN A 42 -0.50 -43.18 11.90
N LEU A 43 -0.11 -42.31 12.84
CA LEU A 43 -0.41 -40.88 12.76
C LEU A 43 0.28 -40.23 11.55
N HIS A 44 1.52 -40.61 11.26
CA HIS A 44 2.25 -40.12 10.08
C HIS A 44 1.65 -40.62 8.77
N GLU A 45 1.02 -41.80 8.73
CA GLU A 45 0.32 -42.25 7.53
C GLU A 45 -1.01 -41.51 7.36
N HIS A 46 -1.79 -41.33 8.43
CA HIS A 46 -3.06 -40.60 8.39
C HIS A 46 -2.90 -39.10 8.08
N LEU A 47 -1.86 -38.44 8.60
CA LEU A 47 -1.59 -37.02 8.32
C LEU A 47 -1.15 -36.78 6.87
N PHE A 48 -0.50 -37.76 6.23
CA PHE A 48 0.08 -37.62 4.89
C PHE A 48 -0.69 -38.38 3.80
N TYR A 49 -1.76 -39.11 4.16
CA TYR A 49 -2.69 -39.70 3.19
C TYR A 49 -3.38 -38.63 2.32
N ASP A 50 -3.66 -37.45 2.88
CA ASP A 50 -4.24 -36.32 2.13
C ASP A 50 -3.25 -35.65 1.17
N ALA A 51 -1.94 -35.85 1.33
CA ALA A 51 -0.92 -35.33 0.42
C ALA A 51 -0.88 -36.07 -0.94
N LYS A 52 -1.52 -37.25 -1.05
CA LYS A 52 -1.58 -38.05 -2.28
C LYS A 52 -2.81 -37.78 -3.16
N LYS A 53 -3.79 -37.00 -2.69
CA LYS A 53 -4.90 -36.54 -3.54
C LYS A 53 -4.42 -35.42 -4.46
N PRO A 54 -4.84 -35.36 -5.73
CA PRO A 54 -4.51 -34.24 -6.60
C PRO A 54 -4.99 -32.96 -5.92
N ALA A 55 -4.07 -32.04 -5.67
CA ALA A 55 -4.28 -30.85 -4.84
C ALA A 55 -5.63 -30.20 -5.18
N GLU A 56 -6.60 -30.38 -4.28
CA GLU A 56 -7.74 -29.49 -4.18
C GLU A 56 -7.17 -28.08 -4.30
N LYS A 57 -7.68 -27.30 -5.27
CA LYS A 57 -7.23 -25.93 -5.51
C LYS A 57 -7.05 -25.26 -4.16
N VAL A 58 -5.80 -25.03 -3.75
CA VAL A 58 -5.47 -24.73 -2.36
C VAL A 58 -6.21 -23.46 -1.98
N SER A 59 -7.35 -23.60 -1.32
CA SER A 59 -8.21 -22.48 -0.98
C SER A 59 -7.40 -21.56 -0.07
N LEU A 60 -7.49 -20.25 -0.25
CA LEU A 60 -6.79 -19.31 0.62
C LEU A 60 -7.11 -19.57 2.10
N LEU A 61 -8.35 -20.00 2.39
CA LEU A 61 -8.78 -20.38 3.73
C LEU A 61 -8.09 -21.66 4.21
N SER A 62 -7.97 -22.68 3.35
CA SER A 62 -7.25 -23.91 3.66
C SER A 62 -5.77 -23.63 3.91
N LEU A 63 -5.13 -22.83 3.05
CA LEU A 63 -3.74 -22.39 3.21
C LEU A 63 -3.54 -21.61 4.52
N LYS A 64 -4.46 -20.70 4.85
CA LYS A 64 -4.41 -19.92 6.08
C LYS A 64 -4.51 -20.82 7.31
N ASN A 65 -5.51 -21.69 7.36
CA ASN A 65 -5.73 -22.60 8.47
C ASN A 65 -4.56 -23.58 8.62
N GLY A 66 -4.09 -24.17 7.52
CA GLY A 66 -2.94 -25.07 7.50
C GLY A 66 -1.63 -24.38 7.92
N SER A 67 -1.40 -23.14 7.48
CA SER A 67 -0.20 -22.37 7.88
C SER A 67 -0.25 -21.95 9.34
N MET A 68 -1.43 -21.60 9.88
CA MET A 68 -1.59 -21.31 11.30
C MET A 68 -1.36 -22.56 12.17
N LEU A 69 -1.93 -23.70 11.77
CA LEU A 69 -1.73 -24.96 12.47
C LEU A 69 -0.26 -25.39 12.43
N GLY A 70 0.38 -25.31 11.25
CA GLY A 70 1.81 -25.57 11.09
C GLY A 70 2.68 -24.65 11.95
N TYR A 71 2.31 -23.37 12.05
CA TYR A 71 3.00 -22.42 12.93
C TYR A 71 2.89 -22.82 14.40
N ILE A 72 1.68 -23.13 14.89
CA ILE A 72 1.47 -23.58 16.28
C ILE A 72 2.26 -24.85 16.57
N ASN A 73 2.23 -25.83 15.65
CA ASN A 73 3.00 -27.06 15.80
C ASN A 73 4.52 -26.79 15.88
N SER A 74 5.06 -25.95 14.99
CA SER A 74 6.48 -25.58 15.03
C SER A 74 6.88 -24.86 16.31
N LEU A 75 5.99 -24.04 16.88
CA LEU A 75 6.20 -23.39 18.18
C LEU A 75 6.14 -24.40 19.33
N LEU A 76 5.22 -25.36 19.29
CA LEU A 76 5.12 -26.41 20.30
C LEU A 76 6.40 -27.24 20.34
N MET A 77 6.94 -27.64 19.18
CA MET A 77 8.24 -28.33 19.09
C MET A 77 9.36 -27.47 19.67
N LEU A 78 9.36 -26.15 19.41
CA LEU A 78 10.37 -25.24 19.95
C LEU A 78 10.25 -25.04 21.48
N ILE A 79 9.04 -25.11 22.03
CA ILE A 79 8.80 -25.08 23.48
C ILE A 79 9.21 -26.41 24.10
N GLY A 80 8.85 -27.55 23.49
CA GLY A 80 9.28 -28.88 23.93
C GLY A 80 10.80 -28.98 24.02
N ASN A 81 11.51 -28.56 22.97
CA ASN A 81 12.97 -28.55 22.94
C ASN A 81 13.61 -27.58 23.96
N ARG A 82 12.86 -26.59 24.45
CA ARG A 82 13.35 -25.67 25.50
C ARG A 82 13.13 -26.22 26.91
N LEU A 83 12.19 -27.15 27.08
CA LEU A 83 11.93 -27.83 28.34
C LEU A 83 12.82 -29.07 28.50
N ASP A 84 13.35 -29.59 27.40
CA ASP A 84 14.30 -30.70 27.39
C ASP A 84 15.74 -30.16 27.51
N ASP A 85 16.28 -30.12 28.73
CA ASP A 85 17.59 -29.53 29.06
C ASP A 85 18.79 -30.25 28.38
N GLU A 86 18.59 -31.48 27.88
CA GLU A 86 19.66 -32.29 27.25
C GLU A 86 19.74 -32.17 25.72
N CYS A 87 18.76 -31.54 25.07
CA CYS A 87 18.61 -31.61 23.62
C CYS A 87 19.35 -30.46 22.89
N LYS A 88 20.64 -30.65 22.58
CA LYS A 88 21.41 -29.81 21.62
C LYS A 88 21.20 -30.27 20.17
N ASP A 89 19.95 -30.55 19.77
CA ASP A 89 19.69 -31.23 18.50
C ASP A 89 19.33 -30.33 17.30
N PRO A 90 19.65 -30.77 16.07
CA PRO A 90 19.28 -30.10 14.81
C PRO A 90 17.76 -29.95 14.61
N SER A 91 16.94 -30.72 15.33
CA SER A 91 15.47 -30.61 15.33
C SER A 91 14.98 -29.22 15.77
N ALA A 92 15.70 -28.58 16.70
CA ALA A 92 15.39 -27.22 17.12
C ALA A 92 15.64 -26.17 16.03
N MET A 93 16.59 -26.43 15.11
CA MET A 93 16.86 -25.56 13.97
C MET A 93 15.80 -25.73 12.88
N ASP A 94 15.38 -26.96 12.58
CA ASP A 94 14.31 -27.24 11.61
C ASP A 94 12.95 -26.69 12.11
N ALA A 95 12.60 -26.89 13.37
CA ALA A 95 11.40 -26.28 13.97
C ALA A 95 11.42 -24.75 13.89
N ARG A 96 12.58 -24.13 14.13
CA ARG A 96 12.76 -22.68 13.98
C ARG A 96 12.58 -22.24 12.54
N GLU A 97 13.18 -22.94 11.58
CA GLU A 97 13.06 -22.61 10.16
C GLU A 97 11.60 -22.71 9.69
N ARG A 98 10.91 -23.82 10.02
CA ARG A 98 9.48 -24.00 9.74
C ARG A 98 8.62 -22.89 10.35
N SER A 99 8.93 -22.47 11.58
CA SER A 99 8.20 -21.36 12.23
C SER A 99 8.36 -20.04 11.46
N ILE A 100 9.56 -19.76 10.94
CA ILE A 100 9.84 -18.57 10.12
C ILE A 100 9.10 -18.70 8.79
N GLN A 101 9.16 -19.86 8.13
CA GLN A 101 8.46 -20.12 6.87
C GLN A 101 6.95 -19.88 7.02
N HIS A 102 6.29 -20.51 8.00
CA HIS A 102 4.85 -20.32 8.24
C HIS A 102 4.50 -18.86 8.56
N ARG A 103 5.34 -18.15 9.33
CA ARG A 103 5.15 -16.72 9.61
C ARG A 103 5.25 -15.87 8.35
N VAL A 104 6.22 -16.15 7.47
CA VAL A 104 6.37 -15.45 6.18
C VAL A 104 5.17 -15.73 5.28
N VAL A 105 4.66 -16.97 5.22
CA VAL A 105 3.45 -17.30 4.45
C VAL A 105 2.23 -16.52 4.96
N LEU A 106 2.05 -16.41 6.28
CA LEU A 106 0.94 -15.63 6.85
C LEU A 106 1.07 -14.13 6.60
N GLU A 107 2.23 -13.55 6.88
CA GLU A 107 2.49 -12.10 6.79
C GLU A 107 2.56 -11.61 5.33
N ARG A 108 3.35 -12.28 4.50
CA ARG A 108 3.70 -11.85 3.14
C ARG A 108 2.81 -12.49 2.08
N GLY A 109 2.29 -13.70 2.32
CA GLY A 109 1.43 -14.43 1.39
C GLY A 109 -0.05 -14.14 1.61
N VAL A 110 -0.59 -14.57 2.75
CA VAL A 110 -2.04 -14.58 3.03
C VAL A 110 -2.59 -13.17 3.24
N LYS A 111 -2.01 -12.37 4.15
CA LYS A 111 -2.53 -11.02 4.47
C LYS A 111 -2.76 -10.10 3.25
N PRO A 112 -1.84 -9.96 2.28
CA PRO A 112 -2.10 -9.09 1.13
C PRO A 112 -3.18 -9.63 0.20
N LEU A 113 -3.32 -10.96 0.09
CA LEU A 113 -4.39 -11.58 -0.70
C LEU A 113 -5.75 -11.36 -0.05
N GLU A 114 -5.84 -11.49 1.28
CA GLU A 114 -7.06 -11.19 2.04
C GLU A 114 -7.49 -9.73 1.87
N LYS A 115 -6.53 -8.79 1.89
CA LYS A 115 -6.85 -7.37 1.67
C LYS A 115 -7.41 -7.12 0.27
N LYS A 116 -6.89 -7.78 -0.76
CA LYS A 116 -7.39 -7.68 -2.15
C LYS A 116 -8.78 -8.32 -2.28
N LEU A 117 -8.98 -9.51 -1.72
CA LEU A 117 -10.27 -10.19 -1.75
C LEU A 117 -11.34 -9.43 -0.96
N ALA A 118 -11.01 -8.90 0.22
CA ALA A 118 -11.91 -8.06 1.00
C ALA A 118 -12.34 -6.82 0.21
N TYR A 119 -11.42 -6.18 -0.51
CA TYR A 119 -11.76 -5.07 -1.39
C TYR A 119 -12.68 -5.48 -2.55
N GLN A 120 -12.42 -6.63 -3.18
CA GLN A 120 -13.25 -7.14 -4.26
C GLN A 120 -14.66 -7.51 -3.78
N LEU A 121 -14.77 -8.14 -2.60
CA LEU A 121 -16.05 -8.43 -1.96
C LEU A 121 -16.78 -7.14 -1.60
N ASP A 122 -16.12 -6.16 -0.99
CA ASP A 122 -16.72 -4.86 -0.67
C ASP A 122 -17.16 -4.10 -1.94
N LYS A 123 -16.42 -4.23 -3.04
CA LYS A 123 -16.81 -3.67 -4.33
C LYS A 123 -18.06 -4.36 -4.88
N LEU A 124 -18.14 -5.69 -4.80
CA LEU A 124 -19.30 -6.46 -5.24
C LEU A 124 -20.53 -6.19 -4.38
N THR A 125 -20.38 -6.12 -3.05
CA THR A 125 -21.50 -5.79 -2.14
C THR A 125 -21.98 -4.37 -2.39
N ARG A 126 -21.09 -3.39 -2.58
CA ARG A 126 -21.47 -2.02 -2.97
C ARG A 126 -22.19 -1.98 -4.31
N ALA A 127 -21.73 -2.74 -5.30
CA ALA A 127 -22.39 -2.83 -6.60
C ALA A 127 -23.79 -3.47 -6.47
N TYR A 128 -23.91 -4.54 -5.68
CA TYR A 128 -25.19 -5.20 -5.41
C TYR A 128 -26.17 -4.26 -4.68
N VAL A 129 -25.73 -3.58 -3.61
CA VAL A 129 -26.55 -2.62 -2.86
C VAL A 129 -26.97 -1.44 -3.74
N LYS A 130 -26.10 -0.98 -4.64
CA LYS A 130 -26.42 0.07 -5.61
C LYS A 130 -27.49 -0.41 -6.61
N MET A 131 -27.34 -1.60 -7.17
CA MET A 131 -28.32 -2.21 -8.07
C MET A 131 -29.67 -2.43 -7.38
N GLU A 132 -29.67 -2.92 -6.13
CA GLU A 132 -30.89 -3.11 -5.34
C GLU A 132 -31.61 -1.78 -5.08
N LYS A 133 -30.86 -0.72 -4.80
CA LYS A 133 -31.41 0.63 -4.64
C LYS A 133 -31.99 1.17 -5.94
N GLU A 134 -31.26 1.05 -7.05
CA GLU A 134 -31.74 1.48 -8.38
C GLU A 134 -33.00 0.72 -8.79
N TYR A 135 -33.09 -0.58 -8.49
CA TYR A 135 -34.28 -1.38 -8.74
C TYR A 135 -35.48 -0.90 -7.90
N LYS A 136 -35.29 -0.67 -6.59
CA LYS A 136 -36.35 -0.14 -5.71
C LYS A 136 -36.79 1.28 -6.11
N ASP A 137 -35.85 2.14 -6.52
CA ASP A 137 -36.16 3.49 -7.00
C ASP A 137 -36.90 3.45 -8.35
N ALA A 138 -36.55 2.51 -9.24
CA ALA A 138 -37.28 2.28 -10.49
C ALA A 138 -38.69 1.74 -10.26
N GLU A 139 -38.87 0.81 -9.31
CA GLU A 139 -40.17 0.28 -8.90
C GLU A 139 -41.07 1.40 -8.34
N LYS A 140 -40.54 2.25 -7.46
CA LYS A 140 -41.25 3.43 -6.94
C LYS A 140 -41.66 4.40 -8.06
N ARG A 141 -40.76 4.73 -8.98
CA ARG A 141 -41.09 5.59 -10.13
C ARG A 141 -42.14 4.96 -11.05
N ALA A 142 -42.10 3.64 -11.25
CA ALA A 142 -43.12 2.94 -12.02
C ALA A 142 -44.48 3.01 -11.32
N LEU A 143 -44.51 2.86 -9.99
CA LEU A 143 -45.71 3.00 -9.19
C LEU A 143 -46.26 4.43 -9.23
N GLU A 144 -45.44 5.46 -9.00
CA GLU A 144 -45.82 6.88 -9.08
C GLU A 144 -46.34 7.25 -10.47
N LYS A 145 -45.71 6.75 -11.53
CA LYS A 145 -46.18 6.94 -12.91
C LYS A 145 -47.54 6.28 -13.13
N SER A 146 -47.78 5.09 -12.55
CA SER A 146 -49.09 4.44 -12.64
C SER A 146 -50.18 5.18 -11.86
N THR A 147 -49.85 5.79 -10.71
CA THR A 147 -50.81 6.60 -9.93
C THR A 147 -51.13 7.92 -10.62
N LEU A 148 -50.17 8.54 -11.31
CA LEU A 148 -50.39 9.76 -12.11
C LEU A 148 -51.25 9.49 -13.35
N VAL A 149 -51.11 8.32 -13.99
CA VAL A 149 -51.97 7.94 -15.13
C VAL A 149 -53.43 7.68 -14.69
N ASN A 150 -53.66 7.24 -13.45
CA ASN A 150 -55.01 7.11 -12.88
C ASN A 150 -55.61 8.43 -12.36
N HIS A 151 -54.84 9.52 -12.29
CA HIS A 151 -55.31 10.84 -11.85
C HIS A 151 -55.27 11.90 -12.97
N SER A 152 -55.21 11.48 -14.23
CA SER A 152 -55.48 12.33 -15.40
C SER A 152 -57.00 12.55 -15.55
N GLY A 153 -57.57 13.27 -14.59
CA GLY A 153 -58.96 13.68 -14.59
C GLY A 153 -59.22 14.65 -13.45
N ASN A 154 -59.01 15.94 -13.73
CA ASN A 154 -59.45 17.10 -12.95
C ASN A 154 -58.59 17.45 -11.72
N ASP A 155 -57.80 18.52 -11.78
CA ASP A 155 -58.23 19.87 -11.35
C ASP A 155 -57.06 20.88 -11.44
N ASP A 156 -57.44 22.10 -11.76
CA ASP A 156 -56.63 23.32 -11.90
C ASP A 156 -56.50 23.98 -10.51
N SER A 157 -55.29 24.36 -10.09
CA SER A 157 -55.09 25.41 -9.07
C SER A 157 -53.62 25.80 -8.95
N GLU A 158 -53.40 27.08 -9.24
CA GLU A 158 -52.24 27.91 -8.99
C GLU A 158 -51.87 27.97 -7.50
N ASP A 159 -50.57 28.13 -7.16
CA ASP A 159 -50.00 29.43 -6.75
C ASP A 159 -48.65 29.29 -5.98
N ASP A 160 -47.72 30.19 -6.35
CA ASP A 160 -46.62 30.83 -5.61
C ASP A 160 -45.43 30.06 -4.98
N GLU A 161 -44.16 30.52 -5.02
CA GLU A 161 -43.47 31.59 -5.76
C GLU A 161 -41.93 31.49 -5.49
N SER A 162 -41.14 32.01 -6.43
CA SER A 162 -39.87 32.77 -6.21
C SER A 162 -38.47 32.12 -6.29
N SER A 163 -37.68 32.73 -7.21
CA SER A 163 -36.23 33.00 -7.21
C SER A 163 -35.28 31.82 -7.54
N GLU A 164 -34.33 31.86 -8.49
CA GLU A 164 -33.72 32.92 -9.31
C GLU A 164 -32.97 32.26 -10.48
N ASP A 165 -32.98 32.89 -11.66
CA ASP A 165 -32.18 32.56 -12.84
C ASP A 165 -30.69 32.78 -12.58
N GLU A 166 -29.87 31.72 -12.51
CA GLU A 166 -28.42 31.84 -12.65
C GLU A 166 -27.76 30.51 -13.07
N ILE A 167 -27.65 30.25 -14.38
CA ILE A 167 -26.37 30.18 -15.13
C ILE A 167 -26.57 29.68 -16.57
N ALA A 168 -26.70 30.64 -17.49
CA ALA A 168 -26.62 30.41 -18.93
C ALA A 168 -25.24 29.88 -19.35
N TYR A 169 -25.17 28.62 -19.78
CA TYR A 169 -23.96 28.06 -20.40
C TYR A 169 -23.95 28.35 -21.91
N ARG A 170 -23.49 29.55 -22.29
CA ARG A 170 -23.10 29.84 -23.68
C ARG A 170 -21.59 29.68 -23.83
N PRO A 171 -21.09 28.91 -24.80
CA PRO A 171 -19.66 28.80 -25.04
C PRO A 171 -19.10 30.14 -25.56
N ASN A 172 -17.99 30.57 -24.98
CA ASN A 172 -17.35 31.84 -25.28
C ASN A 172 -16.56 31.74 -26.61
N THR A 173 -17.07 32.33 -27.69
CA THR A 173 -16.47 32.26 -29.04
C THR A 173 -15.32 33.27 -29.27
N SER A 174 -15.01 34.11 -28.28
CA SER A 174 -14.00 35.17 -28.37
C SER A 174 -12.55 34.67 -28.35
N GLY A 175 -12.30 33.40 -28.01
CA GLY A 175 -10.96 32.79 -28.00
C GLY A 175 -10.47 32.21 -29.33
N ILE A 176 -11.37 31.96 -30.29
CA ILE A 176 -11.04 31.28 -31.56
C ILE A 176 -10.61 32.25 -32.66
N ILE A 177 -11.00 33.52 -32.58
CA ILE A 177 -10.75 34.52 -33.64
C ILE A 177 -9.38 35.23 -33.46
N ASN A 178 -8.75 35.13 -32.28
CA ASN A 178 -7.50 35.84 -31.98
C ASN A 178 -6.20 35.06 -32.24
N THR A 179 -6.24 33.86 -32.82
CA THR A 179 -5.01 33.12 -33.20
C THR A 179 -4.49 33.48 -34.60
N ASN A 180 -5.19 34.34 -35.34
CA ASN A 180 -4.85 34.68 -36.73
C ASN A 180 -4.24 36.07 -36.94
N LYS A 181 -3.59 36.67 -35.92
CA LYS A 181 -2.78 37.89 -36.13
C LYS A 181 -1.51 37.92 -35.26
N LYS A 182 -0.39 37.66 -35.96
CA LYS A 182 1.00 38.10 -35.72
C LYS A 182 1.80 37.49 -34.56
N SER A 183 2.78 36.66 -34.94
CA SER A 183 4.18 36.94 -34.63
C SER A 183 5.12 36.28 -35.65
N SER A 184 5.28 36.98 -36.77
CA SER A 184 6.49 36.93 -37.59
C SER A 184 7.69 37.41 -36.76
N ALA A 185 8.65 36.54 -36.50
CA ALA A 185 10.09 36.85 -36.39
C ALA A 185 10.85 35.60 -35.91
N TYR A 186 11.20 34.71 -36.83
CA TYR A 186 12.38 33.88 -36.66
C TYR A 186 13.30 34.12 -37.86
N ARG A 187 14.47 34.65 -37.52
CA ARG A 187 15.53 35.07 -38.43
C ARG A 187 16.39 33.86 -38.75
N VAL A 188 16.65 33.71 -40.04
CA VAL A 188 17.43 32.66 -40.71
C VAL A 188 18.93 32.83 -40.45
N GLU A 189 19.64 31.71 -40.25
CA GLU A 189 20.96 31.38 -40.86
C GLU A 189 20.88 29.87 -41.18
N GLU A 190 20.63 29.48 -42.44
CA GLU A 190 21.58 29.33 -43.56
C GLU A 190 22.45 28.07 -43.43
N THR A 191 22.15 27.06 -44.25
CA THR A 191 23.15 26.32 -45.03
C THR A 191 22.48 25.59 -46.17
N ALA A 192 23.07 25.78 -47.35
CA ALA A 192 22.65 25.32 -48.66
C ALA A 192 22.53 23.79 -48.80
N LYS A 193 21.59 23.38 -49.65
CA LYS A 193 21.92 22.54 -50.81
C LYS A 193 20.81 22.61 -51.86
N GLN A 194 21.26 22.95 -53.07
CA GLN A 194 20.53 22.91 -54.33
C GLN A 194 20.13 21.46 -54.66
N GLU A 195 19.01 21.29 -55.38
CA GLU A 195 19.04 20.84 -56.78
C GLU A 195 17.63 20.87 -57.42
N ASN A 196 17.55 21.69 -58.47
CA ASN A 196 16.79 21.63 -59.74
C ASN A 196 15.48 20.84 -59.86
N GLY A 197 14.49 21.51 -60.46
CA GLY A 197 13.32 20.89 -61.11
C GLY A 197 12.28 21.92 -61.53
N GLU A 198 12.42 22.41 -62.77
CA GLU A 198 11.57 23.32 -63.57
C GLU A 198 10.05 23.01 -63.49
N GLU A 199 9.23 24.02 -63.26
CA GLU A 199 8.30 24.69 -64.21
C GLU A 199 7.11 23.87 -64.76
N ASN A 200 5.93 24.49 -64.62
CA ASN A 200 4.75 24.52 -65.50
C ASN A 200 4.12 23.18 -65.93
N ASP A 201 2.83 23.01 -65.61
CA ASP A 201 1.74 23.27 -66.55
C ASP A 201 0.46 22.55 -66.09
N ASP A 202 -0.62 23.32 -66.05
CA ASP A 202 -1.97 22.84 -65.83
C ASP A 202 -2.41 22.12 -67.11
N ASN A 203 -2.30 20.79 -67.15
CA ASN A 203 -2.98 20.00 -68.15
C ASN A 203 -3.87 18.92 -67.52
N GLU A 204 -5.12 18.97 -67.97
CA GLU A 204 -6.24 18.09 -67.72
C GLU A 204 -5.86 16.60 -67.69
N THR A 205 -6.10 15.96 -66.56
CA THR A 205 -6.43 14.53 -66.56
C THR A 205 -7.62 14.33 -65.62
N GLY A 206 -8.75 13.87 -66.19
CA GLY A 206 -10.00 13.55 -65.48
C GLY A 206 -9.89 12.32 -64.58
N VAL A 207 -8.89 12.28 -63.71
CA VAL A 207 -8.74 11.24 -62.69
C VAL A 207 -9.02 11.87 -61.33
N TYR A 208 -10.20 11.59 -60.80
CA TYR A 208 -10.62 12.04 -59.48
C TYR A 208 -9.62 11.56 -58.42
N LYS A 209 -8.90 12.51 -57.81
CA LYS A 209 -8.05 12.26 -56.65
C LYS A 209 -8.87 12.53 -55.38
N PRO A 210 -9.21 11.49 -54.60
CA PRO A 210 -9.96 11.70 -53.37
C PRO A 210 -9.15 12.57 -52.39
N PRO A 211 -9.82 13.46 -51.65
CA PRO A 211 -9.15 14.34 -50.70
C PRO A 211 -8.42 13.51 -49.64
N LYS A 212 -7.12 13.78 -49.45
CA LYS A 212 -6.33 13.19 -48.37
C LYS A 212 -6.73 13.86 -47.05
N ILE A 213 -7.71 13.27 -46.36
CA ILE A 213 -8.11 13.70 -45.02
C ILE A 213 -7.08 13.12 -44.04
N THR A 214 -6.34 13.97 -43.33
CA THR A 214 -5.57 13.53 -42.17
C THR A 214 -6.56 13.10 -41.09
N ALA A 215 -6.28 11.99 -40.40
CA ALA A 215 -7.16 11.47 -39.36
C ALA A 215 -7.25 12.47 -38.19
N VAL A 216 -8.22 13.38 -38.26
CA VAL A 216 -8.61 14.25 -37.16
C VAL A 216 -9.62 13.44 -36.34
N LEU A 217 -9.27 13.13 -35.09
CA LEU A 217 -10.19 12.47 -34.16
C LEU A 217 -11.47 13.32 -34.02
N PRO A 218 -12.66 12.70 -33.96
CA PRO A 218 -13.90 13.43 -33.69
C PRO A 218 -13.80 14.22 -32.38
N PRO A 219 -14.35 15.44 -32.30
CA PRO A 219 -14.31 16.24 -31.08
C PRO A 219 -15.13 15.56 -29.98
N GLN A 220 -14.46 14.82 -29.09
CA GLN A 220 -15.08 14.28 -27.89
C GLN A 220 -15.28 15.42 -26.88
N GLN A 221 -16.55 15.71 -26.56
CA GLN A 221 -16.95 16.79 -25.66
C GLN A 221 -16.63 16.54 -24.16
N THR A 222 -15.88 15.49 -23.82
CA THR A 222 -15.41 15.20 -22.46
C THR A 222 -14.01 14.57 -22.49
N HIS A 223 -12.97 15.33 -22.88
CA HIS A 223 -11.60 14.83 -22.83
C HIS A 223 -11.10 14.85 -21.37
N PHE A 224 -11.22 13.73 -20.66
CA PHE A 224 -10.46 13.54 -19.44
C PHE A 224 -9.04 13.12 -19.84
N GLU A 225 -8.05 13.87 -19.37
CA GLU A 225 -6.64 13.52 -19.56
C GLU A 225 -6.27 12.43 -18.54
N ASP A 226 -6.56 11.17 -18.86
CA ASP A 226 -6.01 10.02 -18.11
C ASP A 226 -4.54 9.81 -18.49
N ARG A 227 -3.74 10.86 -18.26
CA ARG A 227 -2.31 10.85 -18.50
C ARG A 227 -1.61 10.52 -17.21
N PHE A 228 -0.74 9.52 -17.24
CA PHE A 228 0.10 9.21 -16.10
C PHE A 228 1.05 10.38 -15.77
N ASP A 229 0.83 11.00 -14.62
CA ASP A 229 1.68 12.07 -14.11
C ASP A 229 2.66 11.55 -13.07
N ALA A 230 3.88 11.26 -13.52
CA ALA A 230 4.98 10.85 -12.65
C ALA A 230 5.30 11.89 -11.54
N ARG A 231 4.94 13.16 -11.75
CA ARG A 231 5.13 14.22 -10.76
C ARG A 231 4.23 14.05 -9.53
N GLU A 232 3.05 13.46 -9.70
CA GLU A 232 2.10 13.23 -8.61
C GLU A 232 2.53 12.04 -7.75
N HIS A 233 3.05 10.99 -8.39
CA HIS A 233 3.55 9.79 -7.70
C HIS A 233 4.97 9.92 -7.14
N LYS A 234 5.70 10.98 -7.46
CA LYS A 234 7.04 11.22 -6.91
C LYS A 234 6.98 11.62 -5.43
N ASP A 235 7.86 11.08 -4.62
CA ASP A 235 7.98 11.44 -3.21
C ASP A 235 8.30 12.93 -3.01
N ARG A 236 7.37 13.65 -2.38
CA ARG A 236 7.49 15.09 -2.06
C ARG A 236 7.84 15.35 -0.60
N SER A 237 8.28 14.34 0.16
CA SER A 237 8.62 14.44 1.59
C SER A 237 9.56 15.62 1.89
N ASN A 238 10.59 15.80 1.07
CA ASN A 238 11.58 16.87 1.22
C ASN A 238 11.00 18.31 1.09
N LYS A 239 9.79 18.47 0.54
CA LYS A 239 9.19 19.81 0.34
C LYS A 239 8.66 20.39 1.66
N SER A 240 8.00 19.57 2.47
CA SER A 240 7.45 19.94 3.78
C SER A 240 8.41 19.67 4.94
N ARG A 241 9.53 18.99 4.66
CA ARG A 241 10.58 18.71 5.63
C ARG A 241 11.20 20.01 6.15
N MET A 242 11.03 20.30 7.44
CA MET A 242 11.57 21.48 8.12
C MET A 242 12.46 21.07 9.28
N GLN A 243 13.71 21.51 9.28
CA GLN A 243 14.72 21.07 10.25
C GLN A 243 14.31 21.32 11.72
N ALA A 244 13.72 22.47 12.04
CA ALA A 244 13.27 22.76 13.41
C ALA A 244 12.19 21.77 13.92
N MET A 245 11.30 21.29 13.03
CA MET A 245 10.31 20.29 13.39
C MET A 245 10.96 18.90 13.56
N GLU A 246 11.94 18.57 12.73
CA GLU A 246 12.66 17.30 12.84
C GLU A 246 13.46 17.20 14.13
N GLU A 247 14.08 18.31 14.55
CA GLU A 247 14.79 18.37 15.82
C GLU A 247 13.84 18.12 16.99
N TYR A 248 12.68 18.78 16.99
CA TYR A 248 11.64 18.50 17.99
C TYR A 248 11.17 17.04 17.97
N ILE A 249 11.05 16.43 16.79
CA ILE A 249 10.67 15.01 16.66
C ILE A 249 11.76 14.11 17.24
N ARG A 250 13.04 14.40 17.01
CA ARG A 250 14.16 13.64 17.56
C ARG A 250 14.19 13.72 19.08
N GLU A 251 14.06 14.93 19.62
CA GLU A 251 14.00 15.14 21.06
C GLU A 251 12.75 14.49 21.70
N SER A 252 11.62 14.50 21.00
CA SER A 252 10.39 13.85 21.47
C SER A 252 10.40 12.33 21.27
N SER A 253 11.32 11.80 20.45
CA SER A 253 11.43 10.37 20.19
C SER A 253 12.31 9.72 21.25
N ASP A 254 11.92 8.53 21.69
CA ASP A 254 12.70 7.71 22.63
C ASP A 254 13.81 6.90 21.94
N GLN A 255 13.91 7.00 20.62
CA GLN A 255 14.83 6.21 19.83
C GLN A 255 16.23 6.86 19.86
N PRO A 256 17.30 6.06 20.01
CA PRO A 256 18.64 6.59 19.96
C PRO A 256 18.99 7.09 18.55
N ASP A 257 19.57 8.29 18.49
CA ASP A 257 20.14 8.82 17.27
C ASP A 257 21.54 8.24 17.03
N TRP A 258 21.83 7.88 15.78
CA TRP A 258 23.14 7.36 15.36
C TRP A 258 24.13 8.50 15.11
N SER A 259 24.63 9.11 16.18
CA SER A 259 25.72 10.10 16.10
C SER A 259 27.05 9.43 15.71
N ALA A 260 27.88 10.15 14.97
CA ALA A 260 29.21 9.64 14.61
C ALA A 260 30.20 9.83 15.77
N SER A 261 31.32 9.13 15.69
CA SER A 261 32.43 9.32 16.63
C SER A 261 33.00 10.73 16.53
N ILE A 262 33.38 11.30 17.68
CA ILE A 262 33.95 12.64 17.78
C ILE A 262 35.22 12.70 16.92
N GLY A 263 35.25 13.63 15.96
CA GLY A 263 36.38 13.82 15.04
C GLY A 263 36.19 13.22 13.64
N ALA A 264 35.30 12.24 13.46
CA ALA A 264 34.99 11.69 12.14
C ALA A 264 34.24 12.70 11.24
N ASP A 265 33.49 13.60 11.86
CA ASP A 265 32.67 14.61 11.17
C ASP A 265 33.42 15.92 10.86
N ILE A 266 34.68 16.05 11.24
CA ILE A 266 35.46 17.27 11.00
C ILE A 266 35.97 17.27 9.56
N VAL A 267 35.64 18.32 8.80
CA VAL A 267 36.02 18.45 7.39
C VAL A 267 37.33 19.21 7.26
N ASN A 268 38.25 18.70 6.44
CA ASN A 268 39.49 19.38 6.04
C ASN A 268 40.28 19.92 7.25
N HIS A 269 40.50 19.07 8.27
CA HIS A 269 41.27 19.43 9.47
C HIS A 269 40.78 20.73 10.13
N GLY A 270 39.45 20.98 10.12
CA GLY A 270 38.82 22.15 10.74
C GLY A 270 38.50 23.29 9.78
N ARG A 271 39.09 23.34 8.58
CA ARG A 271 38.80 24.43 7.61
C ARG A 271 37.36 24.41 7.08
N GLY A 272 36.74 23.23 7.03
CA GLY A 272 35.36 23.05 6.60
C GLY A 272 34.33 23.10 7.74
N GLY A 273 34.79 23.24 8.99
CA GLY A 273 33.95 23.06 10.18
C GLY A 273 33.56 21.59 10.41
N ILE A 274 32.60 21.39 11.29
CA ILE A 274 31.96 20.10 11.57
C ILE A 274 30.81 19.92 10.58
N LYS A 275 30.63 18.72 10.02
CA LYS A 275 29.52 18.41 9.11
C LYS A 275 28.19 18.61 9.83
N SER A 276 27.24 19.26 9.17
CA SER A 276 25.85 19.29 9.62
C SER A 276 25.20 17.92 9.49
N SER A 277 24.21 17.61 10.34
CA SER A 277 23.43 16.35 10.31
C SER A 277 22.83 16.04 8.93
N ARG A 278 22.49 17.06 8.13
CA ARG A 278 22.01 16.87 6.75
C ARG A 278 23.15 16.51 5.79
N ASP A 279 24.35 16.99 6.07
CA ASP A 279 25.53 16.75 5.26
C ASP A 279 26.07 15.33 5.50
N THR A 280 26.08 14.86 6.76
CA THR A 280 26.38 13.47 7.12
C THR A 280 25.38 12.47 6.52
N GLU A 281 24.07 12.74 6.61
CA GLU A 281 23.02 11.93 6.00
C GLU A 281 23.12 11.86 4.46
N LYS A 282 23.59 12.94 3.82
CA LYS A 282 23.84 12.94 2.38
C LYS A 282 25.06 12.10 2.03
N GLU A 283 26.14 12.22 2.80
CA GLU A 283 27.36 11.42 2.62
C GLU A 283 27.09 9.94 2.82
N ARG A 284 26.34 9.55 3.87
CA ARG A 284 25.90 8.17 4.09
C ARG A 284 25.14 7.59 2.89
N ARG A 285 24.26 8.39 2.26
CA ARG A 285 23.55 7.97 1.04
C ARG A 285 24.47 7.84 -0.17
N VAL A 286 25.53 8.65 -0.24
CA VAL A 286 26.55 8.53 -1.29
C VAL A 286 27.35 7.26 -1.06
N THR A 287 27.84 7.01 0.15
CA THR A 287 28.59 5.78 0.46
C THR A 287 27.75 4.54 0.23
N SER A 288 26.46 4.55 0.61
CA SER A 288 25.55 3.43 0.34
C SER A 288 25.36 3.17 -1.15
N PHE A 289 25.27 4.24 -1.94
CA PHE A 289 25.17 4.10 -3.39
C PHE A 289 26.48 3.58 -4.02
N GLU A 290 27.63 4.02 -3.51
CA GLU A 290 28.94 3.59 -4.00
C GLU A 290 29.24 2.13 -3.64
N GLU A 291 28.83 1.66 -2.45
CA GLU A 291 28.98 0.25 -2.05
C GLU A 291 27.98 -0.66 -2.79
N ASP A 292 26.74 -0.21 -3.02
CA ASP A 292 25.73 -0.99 -3.75
C ASP A 292 26.10 -1.17 -5.23
N ASN A 293 26.67 -0.13 -5.85
CA ASN A 293 26.97 -0.13 -7.29
C ASN A 293 28.46 -0.33 -7.62
N PHE A 294 29.33 -0.37 -6.60
CA PHE A 294 30.79 -0.48 -6.75
C PHE A 294 31.41 0.57 -7.69
N THR A 295 30.82 1.77 -7.77
CA THR A 295 31.28 2.88 -8.62
C THR A 295 31.41 4.18 -7.82
N ARG A 296 32.50 4.92 -8.01
CA ARG A 296 32.71 6.24 -7.39
C ARG A 296 31.98 7.37 -8.11
N LEU A 297 31.43 8.30 -7.34
CA LEU A 297 30.78 9.51 -7.86
C LEU A 297 31.81 10.59 -8.21
N ASN A 298 32.00 10.83 -9.50
CA ASN A 298 32.87 11.90 -9.99
C ASN A 298 32.08 13.21 -10.17
N ILE A 299 32.66 14.35 -9.74
CA ILE A 299 32.09 15.69 -9.97
C ILE A 299 32.35 16.10 -11.43
N THR A 300 31.61 15.50 -12.35
CA THR A 300 31.77 15.71 -13.80
C THR A 300 31.00 16.92 -14.30
N ASN A 301 29.90 17.27 -13.63
CA ASN A 301 29.00 18.31 -14.11
C ASN A 301 29.38 19.70 -13.55
N LYS A 302 29.50 20.70 -14.45
CA LYS A 302 29.70 22.11 -14.09
C LYS A 302 28.63 22.60 -13.09
N ALA A 303 27.39 22.12 -13.23
CA ALA A 303 26.30 22.44 -12.31
C ALA A 303 26.54 21.89 -10.89
N GLU A 304 27.09 20.68 -10.78
CA GLU A 304 27.40 20.06 -9.50
C GLU A 304 28.57 20.77 -8.81
N LYS A 305 29.60 21.15 -9.57
CA LYS A 305 30.71 21.96 -9.06
C LYS A 305 30.23 23.30 -8.50
N ARG A 306 29.25 23.95 -9.17
CA ARG A 306 28.61 25.17 -8.67
C ARG A 306 27.83 24.91 -7.38
N LYS A 307 27.06 23.82 -7.33
CA LYS A 307 26.28 23.43 -6.15
C LYS A 307 27.17 23.12 -4.95
N GLN A 308 28.31 22.47 -5.16
CA GLN A 308 29.28 22.18 -4.11
C GLN A 308 29.89 23.46 -3.54
N LYS A 309 30.36 24.37 -4.40
CA LYS A 309 30.88 25.69 -3.96
C LYS A 309 29.82 26.52 -3.23
N GLN A 310 28.57 26.50 -3.70
CA GLN A 310 27.48 27.19 -3.02
C GLN A 310 27.18 26.57 -1.66
N ARG A 311 27.17 25.24 -1.55
CA ARG A 311 26.98 24.54 -0.28
C ARG A 311 28.09 24.85 0.71
N GLU A 312 29.36 24.81 0.28
CA GLU A 312 30.50 25.14 1.13
C GLU A 312 30.45 26.58 1.64
N ARG A 313 30.06 27.54 0.79
CA ARG A 313 29.86 28.93 1.25
C ARG A 313 28.71 29.04 2.24
N ASN A 314 27.57 28.40 1.98
CA ASN A 314 26.43 28.42 2.90
C ASN A 314 26.80 27.76 4.23
N ALA A 315 27.56 26.66 4.22
CA ALA A 315 28.04 26.00 5.43
C ALA A 315 28.91 26.96 6.25
N ARG A 316 29.85 27.68 5.63
CA ARG A 316 30.68 28.66 6.33
C ARG A 316 29.89 29.83 6.94
N MET A 317 28.78 30.22 6.33
CA MET A 317 27.97 31.35 6.80
C MET A 317 26.99 30.95 7.91
N ASN A 318 26.44 29.74 7.81
CA ASN A 318 25.27 29.34 8.61
C ASN A 318 25.54 28.20 9.58
N VAL A 319 26.54 27.34 9.31
CA VAL A 319 26.86 26.20 10.15
C VAL A 319 27.93 26.59 11.15
N ILE A 320 27.60 26.56 12.43
CA ILE A 320 28.48 26.93 13.54
C ILE A 320 28.50 25.73 14.49
N GLY A 321 29.69 25.18 14.74
CA GLY A 321 29.84 24.03 15.64
C GLY A 321 29.19 22.73 15.14
N GLY A 322 28.83 22.62 13.87
CA GLY A 322 28.10 21.47 13.30
C GLY A 322 26.58 21.64 13.28
N GLU A 323 26.06 22.68 13.94
CA GLU A 323 24.64 23.04 13.92
C GLU A 323 24.36 24.12 12.87
N ASP A 324 23.22 24.04 12.17
CA ASP A 324 22.85 24.99 11.12
C ASP A 324 21.89 26.07 11.65
N PHE A 325 22.39 27.29 11.83
CA PHE A 325 21.62 28.45 12.26
C PHE A 325 20.96 29.20 11.09
N GLY A 326 21.20 28.78 9.85
CA GLY A 326 20.62 29.41 8.66
C GLY A 326 19.10 29.35 8.61
N ILE A 327 18.49 28.41 9.33
CA ILE A 327 17.04 28.22 9.44
C ILE A 327 16.37 29.47 10.00
N PHE A 328 16.99 30.13 11.00
CA PHE A 328 16.41 31.29 11.69
C PHE A 328 16.40 32.56 10.82
N SER A 329 17.27 32.62 9.80
CA SER A 329 17.29 33.71 8.80
C SER A 329 16.28 33.50 7.66
N SER A 330 15.64 32.34 7.59
CA SER A 330 14.73 31.97 6.51
C SER A 330 13.35 32.63 6.69
N LYS A 331 12.80 33.14 5.59
CA LYS A 331 11.41 33.66 5.53
C LYS A 331 10.35 32.55 5.43
N ARG A 332 10.76 31.28 5.35
CA ARG A 332 9.82 30.15 5.24
C ARG A 332 9.09 29.97 6.55
N LYS A 333 7.77 30.07 6.52
CA LYS A 333 6.94 29.92 7.71
C LYS A 333 6.76 28.46 8.09
N LEU A 334 6.82 28.18 9.39
CA LEU A 334 6.57 26.84 9.92
C LEU A 334 5.12 26.41 9.68
N GLU A 335 4.17 27.35 9.79
CA GLU A 335 2.76 27.05 9.58
C GLU A 335 2.45 26.50 8.19
N ASP A 336 3.19 26.86 7.15
CA ASP A 336 2.86 26.40 5.80
C ASP A 336 3.10 24.88 5.64
N SER A 337 4.04 24.33 6.41
CA SER A 337 4.32 22.88 6.42
C SER A 337 3.56 22.14 7.51
N THR A 338 3.28 22.79 8.65
CA THR A 338 2.64 22.15 9.81
C THR A 338 1.13 22.41 9.88
N SER A 339 0.60 23.39 9.15
CA SER A 339 -0.80 23.79 9.30
C SER A 339 -1.75 22.70 8.80
N ARG A 340 -2.52 22.19 9.77
CA ARG A 340 -3.82 21.57 9.60
C ARG A 340 -3.90 20.52 8.48
N ARG A 341 -3.02 19.52 8.52
CA ARG A 341 -3.15 18.24 7.79
C ARG A 341 -3.83 18.43 6.42
N GLY A 342 -3.25 19.21 5.50
CA GLY A 342 -3.93 19.82 4.34
C GLY A 342 -5.07 19.01 3.71
N ALA A 343 -4.79 17.76 3.28
CA ALA A 343 -5.79 16.87 2.69
C ALA A 343 -6.82 16.30 3.68
N LYS A 344 -6.45 16.15 4.96
CA LYS A 344 -7.29 15.66 6.07
C LYS A 344 -7.79 16.81 6.95
N LYS A 345 -7.92 18.02 6.41
CA LYS A 345 -8.42 19.18 7.16
C LYS A 345 -9.90 18.97 7.47
N THR A 346 -10.29 19.11 8.73
CA THR A 346 -11.68 18.97 9.18
C THR A 346 -12.48 20.20 8.76
N ARG A 347 -13.18 20.08 7.64
CA ARG A 347 -14.01 21.15 7.09
C ARG A 347 -15.39 21.14 7.73
N SER A 348 -15.96 19.95 7.96
CA SER A 348 -17.26 19.79 8.62
C SER A 348 -17.14 19.79 10.15
N ALA A 349 -18.20 20.22 10.83
CA ALA A 349 -18.34 20.10 12.28
C ALA A 349 -18.34 18.63 12.72
N TRP A 350 -18.96 17.75 11.93
CA TRP A 350 -18.96 16.32 12.17
C TRP A 350 -17.54 15.71 12.11
N ASP A 351 -16.72 16.08 11.12
CA ASP A 351 -15.32 15.61 11.06
C ASP A 351 -14.52 16.06 12.29
N ARG A 352 -14.82 17.26 12.82
CA ARG A 352 -14.18 17.77 14.05
C ARG A 352 -14.60 16.95 15.26
N ALA A 353 -15.88 16.59 15.35
CA ALA A 353 -16.39 15.73 16.41
C ALA A 353 -15.76 14.32 16.35
N GLN A 354 -15.74 13.71 15.16
CA GLN A 354 -15.12 12.39 14.94
C GLN A 354 -13.62 12.34 15.22
N ARG A 355 -12.90 13.46 15.11
CA ARG A 355 -11.47 13.52 15.47
C ARG A 355 -11.26 13.59 16.98
N ARG A 356 -12.23 14.15 17.70
CA ARG A 356 -12.14 14.38 19.15
C ARG A 356 -12.56 13.13 19.94
N LEU A 357 -13.51 12.37 19.39
CA LEU A 357 -13.76 10.98 19.75
C LEU A 357 -12.52 10.14 19.41
#